data_AF-A0AAP2GKS6-F1
#
_entry.id   AF-A0AAP2GKS6-F1
#
_cell.length_a   1.000
_cell.length_b   1.000
_cell.length_c   1.000
_cell.angle_alpha   90.00
_cell.angle_beta   90.00
_cell.angle_gamma   90.00
#
_symmetry.space_group_name_H-M   'P 1'
#
loop_
_entity.id
_entity.type
_entity.pdbx_description
1 polymer ?
#
loop_
_entity_poly.entity_id
_entity_poly.type
_entity_poly.pdbx_seq_one_letter_code
_entity_poly.pdbx_strand_id
1 'polypeptide(L)'
;MAAIFTFYQNFLYPSAAVNLYCCYVIIDEGSGWYGLALFWLKVFTIPMLGALFHLSRAERLHFFHNLGYSTHRLYTLTALFDLGIWLLLVIITAQLV
;
A
#
# COMPACT_ATOMS: atom_id res chain seq x y z
N MET A 1 1.85 -6.05 17.89
CA MET A 1 2.57 -6.15 16.60
C MET A 1 2.00 -7.22 15.68
N ALA A 2 1.78 -8.46 16.14
CA ALA A 2 1.26 -9.55 15.31
C ALA A 2 -0.06 -9.20 14.57
N ALA A 3 -1.01 -8.57 15.24
CA ALA A 3 -2.30 -8.15 14.66
C ALA A 3 -2.17 -7.23 13.43
N ILE A 4 -1.23 -6.29 13.47
CA ILE A 4 -0.98 -5.34 12.37
C ILE A 4 -0.35 -6.08 11.18
N PHE A 5 0.55 -7.02 11.46
CA PHE A 5 1.17 -7.84 10.42
C PHE A 5 0.15 -8.74 9.70
N THR A 6 -0.74 -9.40 10.45
CA THR A 6 -1.82 -10.22 9.87
C THR A 6 -2.79 -9.37 9.06
N PHE A 7 -3.06 -8.14 9.47
CA PHE A 7 -3.87 -7.22 8.67
C PHE A 7 -3.15 -6.83 7.38
N TYR A 8 -1.86 -6.47 7.47
CA TYR A 8 -1.02 -6.11 6.33
C TYR A 8 -0.92 -7.21 5.28
N GLN A 9 -0.89 -8.49 5.66
CA GLN A 9 -0.87 -9.61 4.70
C GLN A 9 -2.04 -9.59 3.71
N ASN A 10 -3.20 -9.04 4.09
CA ASN A 10 -4.33 -8.93 3.17
C ASN A 10 -4.17 -7.76 2.18
N PHE A 11 -3.42 -6.73 2.56
CA PHE A 11 -3.06 -5.61 1.70
C PHE A 11 -1.82 -5.88 0.86
N LEU A 12 -0.99 -6.84 1.27
CA LEU A 12 0.30 -7.16 0.66
C LEU A 12 0.15 -7.51 -0.82
N TYR A 13 -0.73 -8.45 -1.17
CA TYR A 13 -0.88 -8.91 -2.55
C TYR A 13 -1.35 -7.81 -3.52
N PRO A 14 -2.46 -7.11 -3.27
CA PRO A 14 -2.90 -6.05 -4.19
C PRO A 14 -1.93 -4.87 -4.21
N SER A 15 -1.32 -4.52 -3.07
CA SER A 15 -0.35 -3.44 -3.04
C SER A 15 0.96 -3.80 -3.77
N ALA A 16 1.43 -5.05 -3.64
CA ALA A 16 2.61 -5.53 -4.35
C ALA A 16 2.41 -5.47 -5.87
N ALA A 17 1.22 -5.80 -6.38
CA ALA A 17 0.90 -5.67 -7.80
C ALA A 17 1.02 -4.21 -8.28
N VAL A 18 0.50 -3.25 -7.50
CA VAL A 18 0.64 -1.82 -7.80
C VAL A 18 2.10 -1.37 -7.74
N ASN A 19 2.87 -1.85 -6.76
CA ASN A 19 4.29 -1.52 -6.64
C ASN A 19 5.10 -2.03 -7.83
N LEU A 20 4.87 -3.29 -8.24
CA LEU A 20 5.52 -3.87 -9.41
C LEU A 20 5.16 -3.12 -10.70
N TYR A 21 3.90 -2.71 -10.85
CA TYR A 21 3.48 -1.88 -11.98
C TYR A 21 4.22 -0.53 -11.99
N CYS A 22 4.36 0.14 -10.84
CA CYS A 22 5.13 1.37 -10.74
C CYS A 22 6.59 1.16 -11.14
N CYS A 23 7.23 0.10 -10.66
CA CYS A 23 8.62 -0.23 -11.03
C CYS A 23 8.75 -0.51 -12.54
N TYR A 24 7.82 -1.26 -13.12
CA TYR A 24 7.81 -1.55 -14.56
C TYR A 24 7.75 -0.27 -15.40
N VAL A 25 6.85 0.67 -15.06
CA VAL A 25 6.74 1.96 -15.75
C VAL A 25 8.03 2.77 -15.66
N ILE A 26 8.72 2.77 -14.50
CA ILE A 26 9.99 3.47 -14.33
C ILE A 26 11.08 2.87 -15.23
N ILE A 27 11.14 1.54 -15.33
CA ILE A 27 12.12 0.82 -16.15
C ILE A 27 11.88 1.07 -17.64
N ASP A 28 10.63 1.07 -18.08
CA ASP A 28 10.26 1.20 -19.50
C ASP A 28 10.44 2.64 -20.01
N GLU A 29 10.02 3.63 -19.24
CA GLU A 29 10.02 5.03 -19.67
C GLU A 29 11.32 5.78 -19.31
N GLY A 30 12.08 5.31 -18.31
CA GLY A 30 13.37 5.88 -17.88
C GLY A 30 13.36 7.33 -17.40
N SER A 31 12.20 7.99 -17.35
CA SER A 31 12.09 9.41 -17.00
C SER A 31 11.49 9.66 -15.62
N GLY A 32 12.17 10.49 -14.82
CA GLY A 32 11.72 10.89 -13.48
C GLY A 32 10.40 11.67 -13.44
N TRP A 33 9.89 12.13 -14.60
CA TRP A 33 8.60 12.84 -14.70
C TRP A 33 7.42 11.96 -14.30
N TYR A 34 7.51 10.65 -14.52
CA TYR A 34 6.49 9.71 -14.07
C TYR A 34 6.47 9.53 -12.55
N GLY A 35 7.52 9.95 -11.82
CA GLY A 35 7.56 9.87 -10.37
C GLY A 35 6.37 10.57 -9.70
N LEU A 36 5.94 11.72 -10.23
CA LEU A 36 4.77 12.45 -9.71
C LEU A 36 3.46 11.72 -10.03
N ALA A 37 3.31 11.20 -11.24
CA ALA A 37 2.13 10.44 -11.65
C ALA A 37 1.99 9.13 -10.85
N LEU A 38 3.10 8.42 -10.64
CA LEU A 38 3.17 7.19 -9.85
C LEU A 38 2.90 7.46 -8.36
N PHE A 39 3.37 8.60 -7.83
CA PHE A 39 3.04 9.04 -6.48
C PHE A 39 1.52 9.20 -6.31
N TRP A 40 0.86 9.93 -7.23
CA TRP A 40 -0.59 10.10 -7.17
C TRP A 40 -1.34 8.79 -7.35
N LEU A 41 -0.89 7.93 -8.27
CA LEU A 41 -1.44 6.59 -8.44
C LEU A 41 -1.40 5.79 -7.13
N LYS A 42 -0.29 5.86 -6.39
CA LYS A 42 -0.14 5.22 -5.08
C LYS A 42 -1.06 5.83 -4.02
N VAL A 43 -1.13 7.15 -3.95
CA VAL A 43 -2.01 7.89 -3.03
C VAL A 43 -3.48 7.55 -3.26
N PHE A 44 -3.92 7.30 -4.51
CA PHE A 44 -5.30 6.89 -4.81
C PHE A 44 -5.56 5.40 -4.56
N THR A 45 -4.59 4.52 -4.83
CA THR A 45 -4.78 3.07 -4.65
C THR A 45 -4.89 2.68 -3.18
N ILE A 46 -4.18 3.34 -2.26
CA ILE A 46 -4.23 3.05 -0.82
C ILE A 46 -5.67 3.16 -0.24
N PRO A 47 -6.39 4.29 -0.36
CA PRO A 47 -7.75 4.41 0.14
C PRO A 47 -8.73 3.53 -0.64
N MET A 48 -8.50 3.28 -1.93
CA MET A 48 -9.32 2.37 -2.74
C MET A 48 -9.23 0.93 -2.23
N LEU A 49 -8.01 0.43 -1.94
CA LEU A 49 -7.81 -0.87 -1.30
C LEU A 49 -8.38 -0.88 0.13
N GLY A 50 -8.24 0.24 0.85
CA GLY A 50 -8.88 0.49 2.14
C GLY A 50 -10.38 0.23 2.13
N ALA A 51 -11.07 0.87 1.19
CA ALA A 51 -12.50 0.76 0.96
C ALA A 51 -12.91 -0.65 0.51
N LEU A 52 -12.16 -1.25 -0.43
CA LEU A 52 -12.44 -2.59 -0.92
C LEU A 52 -12.30 -3.64 0.19
N PHE A 53 -11.32 -3.49 1.08
CA PHE A 53 -11.18 -4.32 2.27
C PHE A 53 -12.33 -4.10 3.27
N HIS A 54 -12.75 -2.84 3.44
CA HIS A 54 -13.87 -2.50 4.32
C HIS A 54 -15.17 -3.17 3.88
N LEU A 55 -15.48 -3.13 2.58
CA LEU A 55 -16.66 -3.78 2.00
C LEU A 55 -16.57 -5.31 2.02
N SER A 56 -15.40 -5.87 1.68
CA SER A 56 -15.26 -7.33 1.51
C SER A 56 -15.04 -8.10 2.80
N ARG A 57 -14.52 -7.46 3.87
CA ARG A 57 -14.07 -8.14 5.10
C ARG A 57 -14.41 -7.36 6.37
N ALA A 58 -15.61 -6.78 6.44
CA ALA A 58 -16.13 -6.08 7.61
C ALA A 58 -16.02 -6.90 8.91
N GLU A 59 -16.26 -8.21 8.85
CA GLU A 59 -16.11 -9.16 9.97
C GLU A 59 -14.71 -9.14 10.63
N ARG A 60 -13.64 -8.99 9.85
CA ARG A 60 -12.27 -8.92 10.39
C ARG A 60 -11.98 -7.58 11.04
N LEU A 61 -12.60 -6.51 10.56
CA LEU A 61 -12.50 -5.19 11.19
C LEU A 61 -13.15 -5.19 12.57
N HIS A 62 -14.29 -5.87 12.73
CA HIS A 62 -14.92 -6.08 14.04
C HIS A 62 -14.03 -6.88 15.00
N PHE A 63 -13.31 -7.90 14.50
CA PHE A 63 -12.33 -8.65 15.31
C PHE A 63 -11.22 -7.75 15.87
N PHE A 64 -10.62 -6.89 15.02
CA PHE A 64 -9.58 -5.96 15.48
C PHE A 64 -10.13 -4.86 16.40
N HIS A 65 -11.38 -4.43 16.18
CA HIS A 65 -12.05 -3.49 17.07
C HIS A 65 -12.28 -4.08 18.47
N ASN A 66 -12.70 -5.34 18.55
CA ASN A 66 -12.89 -6.06 19.82
C ASN A 66 -11.57 -6.29 20.58
N LEU A 67 -10.44 -6.29 19.87
CA LEU A 67 -9.10 -6.32 20.46
C LEU A 67 -8.61 -4.95 20.97
N GLY A 68 -9.44 -3.90 20.89
CA GLY A 68 -9.13 -2.55 21.34
C GLY A 68 -8.35 -1.69 20.33
N TYR A 69 -8.19 -2.16 19.09
CA TYR A 69 -7.54 -1.37 18.04
C TYR A 69 -8.56 -0.51 17.29
N SER A 70 -8.27 0.78 17.13
CA SER A 70 -9.09 1.62 16.26
C SER A 70 -8.83 1.30 14.79
N THR A 71 -9.91 1.16 14.03
CA THR A 71 -9.89 0.89 12.59
C THR A 71 -9.05 1.92 11.83
N HIS A 72 -9.21 3.21 12.18
CA HIS A 72 -8.42 4.29 11.60
C HIS A 72 -6.92 4.10 11.81
N ARG A 73 -6.49 3.67 13.00
CA ARG A 73 -5.07 3.45 13.31
C ARG A 73 -4.49 2.27 12.53
N LEU A 74 -5.28 1.21 12.30
CA LEU A 74 -4.84 0.11 11.44
C LEU A 74 -4.61 0.59 10.00
N TYR A 75 -5.56 1.33 9.43
CA TYR A 75 -5.42 1.83 8.05
C TYR A 75 -4.27 2.81 7.89
N THR A 76 -4.10 3.77 8.82
CA THR A 76 -3.00 4.74 8.72
C THR A 76 -1.63 4.09 8.87
N LEU A 77 -1.46 3.15 9.81
CA LEU A 77 -0.20 2.41 9.94
C LEU A 77 0.09 1.54 8.71
N THR A 78 -0.93 0.87 8.18
CA THR A 78 -0.80 0.05 6.95
C THR A 78 -0.41 0.94 5.76
N ALA A 79 -1.06 2.09 5.59
CA ALA A 79 -0.78 3.04 4.53
C ALA A 79 0.64 3.62 4.62
N LEU A 80 1.08 4.02 5.82
CA LEU A 80 2.42 4.56 6.04
C LEU A 80 3.50 3.51 5.75
N PHE A 81 3.30 2.28 6.22
CA PHE A 81 4.23 1.19 5.98
C PHE A 81 4.34 0.86 4.49
N ASP A 82 3.20 0.81 3.81
CA ASP A 82 3.10 0.54 2.38
C ASP A 82 3.71 1.65 1.51
N LEU A 83 3.48 2.93 1.86
CA LEU A 83 4.13 4.08 1.24
C LEU A 83 5.65 4.03 1.41
N GLY A 84 6.13 3.63 2.60
CA GLY A 84 7.55 3.47 2.86
C GLY A 84 8.20 2.42 1.97
N ILE A 85 7.53 1.26 1.80
CA ILE A 85 7.99 0.20 0.89
C ILE A 85 7.99 0.68 -0.56
N TRP A 86 6.93 1.36 -0.99
CA TRP A 86 6.84 1.89 -2.35
C TRP A 86 7.94 2.94 -2.62
N LEU A 87 8.19 3.86 -1.69
CA LEU A 87 9.28 4.84 -1.82
C LEU A 87 10.64 4.17 -1.95
N LEU A 88 10.93 3.18 -1.10
CA LEU A 88 12.17 2.42 -1.18
C LEU A 88 12.33 1.71 -2.54
N LEU A 89 11.27 1.07 -3.01
CA LEU A 89 11.27 0.41 -4.32
C LEU A 89 11.53 1.39 -5.46
N VAL A 90 10.83 2.52 -5.48
CA VAL A 90 11.01 3.56 -6.51
C VAL A 90 12.44 4.10 -6.50
N ILE A 91 13.02 4.39 -5.33
CA ILE A 91 14.40 4.86 -5.21
C ILE A 91 15.37 3.81 -5.77
N ILE A 92 15.20 2.54 -5.40
CA ILE A 92 16.04 1.44 -5.89
C ILE A 92 15.91 1.30 -7.40
N THR A 93 14.69 1.29 -7.93
CA THR A 93 14.44 1.16 -9.38
C THR A 93 15.01 2.34 -10.15
N ALA A 94 14.88 3.57 -9.63
CA ALA A 94 15.43 4.76 -10.27
C ALA A 94 16.98 4.84 -10.25
N GLN A 95 17.65 4.08 -9.39
CA GLN A 95 19.12 3.93 -9.41
C GLN A 95 19.59 2.84 -10.38
N LEU A 96 18.68 1.93 -10.77
CA LEU A 96 19.00 0.79 -11.63
C LEU A 96 18.90 1.12 -13.13
N VAL A 97 18.12 2.17 -13.45
CA VAL A 97 17.88 2.71 -14.80
C VAL A 97 18.80 3.91 -15.03
#